data_AF-A0A6T8RLA5-F1
#
_entry.id   AF-A0A6T8RLA5-F1
#
_cell.length_a   1.000
_cell.length_b   1.000
_cell.length_c   1.000
_cell.angle_alpha   90.00
_cell.angle_beta   90.00
_cell.angle_gamma   90.00
#
_symmetry.space_group_name_H-M   'P 1'
#
loop_
_entity.id
_entity.type
_entity.pdbx_description
1 polymer ?
#
loop_
_entity_poly.entity_id
_entity_poly.type
_entity_poly.pdbx_seq_one_letter_code
_entity_poly.pdbx_strand_id
1 'polypeptide(L)'
;MEHPCFHPEYPAETVKVRQWRQRQATLLEHQRRKEEDERGLEAAARKCELKRAEKEREVIRARAQAEWKEKCKRENKIYMEEKARLEAAEREEEERRRREREEQQRRQREAAERDRLAKMPWTCGTCQGSGRCIQCGGSGLFDSTFLAPQVDSNGRLEFGRKPQGCAACCGFGSGIRGRMQPGTGQCDSCDGHGMIWPQLVQDKAPHRRAAGDSNRDSRKSSHSSVVATS
;
A
#
# COMPACT_ATOMS: atom_id res chain seq x y z
N MET A 1 -10.34 39.60 111.36
CA MET A 1 -11.05 38.78 112.35
C MET A 1 -11.13 37.37 111.79
N GLU A 2 -10.14 36.54 112.12
CA GLU A 2 -10.11 35.12 111.73
C GLU A 2 -10.76 34.33 112.88
N HIS A 3 -11.85 33.62 112.61
CA HIS A 3 -12.47 32.74 113.58
C HIS A 3 -11.65 31.45 113.69
N PRO A 4 -11.10 31.10 114.87
CA PRO A 4 -10.45 29.81 115.05
C PRO A 4 -11.50 28.70 114.90
N CYS A 5 -11.35 27.90 113.85
CA CYS A 5 -12.14 26.68 113.68
C CYS A 5 -11.80 25.72 114.83
N PHE A 6 -12.74 25.56 115.75
CA PHE A 6 -12.68 24.59 116.84
C PHE A 6 -12.76 23.19 116.23
N HIS A 7 -11.61 22.52 116.08
CA HIS A 7 -11.60 21.11 115.73
C HIS A 7 -12.00 20.30 116.97
N PRO A 8 -13.15 19.61 116.98
CA PRO A 8 -13.50 18.74 118.09
C PRO A 8 -12.41 17.67 118.26
N GLU A 9 -11.88 17.55 119.48
CA GLU A 9 -10.95 16.48 119.85
C GLU A 9 -11.68 15.13 119.71
N TYR A 10 -11.37 14.39 118.64
CA TYR A 10 -11.90 13.05 118.45
C TYR A 10 -11.31 12.12 119.52
N PRO A 11 -12.12 11.23 120.14
CA PRO A 11 -11.64 10.29 121.14
C PRO A 11 -10.52 9.40 120.57
N ALA A 12 -9.44 9.22 121.34
CA ALA A 12 -8.28 8.45 120.92
C ALA A 12 -8.67 7.03 120.49
N GLU A 13 -8.34 6.69 119.25
CA GLU A 13 -8.71 5.40 118.65
C GLU A 13 -8.15 4.22 119.44
N THR A 14 -9.02 3.26 119.78
CA THR A 14 -8.60 2.03 120.45
C THR A 14 -7.79 1.13 119.50
N VAL A 15 -6.86 0.33 120.05
CA VAL A 15 -5.99 -0.58 119.28
C VAL A 15 -6.79 -1.53 118.36
N LYS A 16 -7.98 -1.94 118.79
CA LYS A 16 -8.89 -2.79 118.00
C LYS A 16 -9.40 -2.09 116.73
N VAL A 17 -9.69 -0.79 116.80
CA VAL A 17 -10.13 0.02 115.65
C VAL A 17 -9.01 0.14 114.63
N ARG A 18 -7.76 0.34 115.06
CA ARG A 18 -6.59 0.39 114.15
C ARG A 18 -6.37 -0.95 113.44
N GLN A 19 -6.42 -2.07 114.16
CA GLN A 19 -6.28 -3.40 113.57
C GLN A 19 -7.41 -3.73 112.60
N TRP A 20 -8.64 -3.34 112.91
CA TRP A 20 -9.78 -3.52 112.00
C TRP A 20 -9.62 -2.68 110.72
N ARG A 21 -9.21 -1.41 110.82
CA ARG A 21 -8.93 -0.55 109.65
C ARG A 21 -7.78 -1.08 108.80
N GLN A 22 -6.73 -1.61 109.41
CA GLN A 22 -5.64 -2.26 108.68
C GLN A 22 -6.15 -3.45 107.87
N ARG A 23 -6.97 -4.33 108.46
CA ARG A 23 -7.57 -5.46 107.74
C ARG A 23 -8.49 -4.99 106.60
N GLN A 24 -9.32 -3.98 106.83
CA GLN A 24 -10.16 -3.38 105.79
C GLN A 24 -9.33 -2.79 104.65
N ALA A 25 -8.27 -2.04 104.96
CA ALA A 25 -7.35 -1.48 103.97
C ALA A 25 -6.68 -2.59 103.14
N THR A 26 -6.23 -3.68 103.77
CA THR A 26 -5.62 -4.82 103.04
C THR A 26 -6.62 -5.54 102.13
N LEU A 27 -7.89 -5.65 102.54
CA LEU A 27 -8.94 -6.27 101.71
C LEU A 27 -9.28 -5.40 100.51
N LEU A 28 -9.40 -4.08 100.70
CA LEU A 28 -9.64 -3.12 99.62
C LEU A 28 -8.47 -3.06 98.64
N GLU A 29 -7.24 -3.09 99.13
CA GLU A 29 -6.04 -3.14 98.28
C GLU A 29 -5.98 -4.43 97.47
N HIS A 30 -6.30 -5.57 98.09
CA HIS A 30 -6.37 -6.85 97.39
C HIS A 30 -7.50 -6.86 96.34
N GLN A 31 -8.66 -6.26 96.62
CA GLN A 31 -9.73 -6.07 95.63
C GLN A 31 -9.29 -5.17 94.47
N ARG A 32 -8.66 -4.02 94.77
CA ARG A 32 -8.13 -3.10 93.74
C ARG A 32 -7.13 -3.80 92.83
N ARG A 33 -6.22 -4.60 93.39
CA ARG A 33 -5.23 -5.36 92.61
C ARG A 33 -5.90 -6.39 91.69
N LYS A 34 -6.94 -7.10 92.17
CA LYS A 34 -7.71 -8.01 91.33
C LYS A 34 -8.40 -7.29 90.17
N GLU A 35 -9.02 -6.15 90.43
CA GLU A 35 -9.64 -5.34 89.38
C GLU A 35 -8.62 -4.79 88.38
N GLU A 36 -7.44 -4.38 88.83
CA GLU A 36 -6.34 -3.93 87.96
C GLU A 36 -5.81 -5.07 87.09
N ASP A 37 -5.62 -6.25 87.67
CA ASP A 37 -5.20 -7.46 86.95
C ASP A 37 -6.28 -7.88 85.92
N GLU A 38 -7.56 -7.85 86.29
CA GLU A 38 -8.69 -8.15 85.42
C GLU A 38 -8.80 -7.14 84.26
N ARG A 39 -8.74 -5.84 84.55
CA ARG A 39 -8.69 -4.79 83.51
C ARG A 39 -7.47 -4.94 82.60
N GLY A 40 -6.33 -5.35 83.15
CA GLY A 40 -5.11 -5.63 82.40
C GLY A 40 -5.29 -6.78 81.42
N LEU A 41 -5.93 -7.87 81.86
CA LEU A 41 -6.23 -9.03 81.02
C LEU A 41 -7.24 -8.68 79.91
N GLU A 42 -8.30 -7.93 80.23
CA GLU A 42 -9.27 -7.47 79.22
C GLU A 42 -8.63 -6.54 78.19
N ALA A 43 -7.79 -5.59 78.62
CA ALA A 43 -7.08 -4.69 77.72
C ALA A 43 -6.10 -5.47 76.82
N ALA A 44 -5.41 -6.48 77.37
CA ALA A 44 -4.54 -7.37 76.61
C ALA A 44 -5.32 -8.19 75.58
N ALA A 45 -6.49 -8.73 75.96
CA ALA A 45 -7.37 -9.48 75.07
C ALA A 45 -7.87 -8.60 73.91
N ARG A 46 -8.38 -7.40 74.19
CA ARG A 46 -8.80 -6.42 73.17
C ARG A 46 -7.66 -6.04 72.22
N LYS A 47 -6.45 -5.85 72.75
CA LYS A 47 -5.27 -5.55 71.94
C LYS A 47 -4.89 -6.72 71.03
N CYS A 48 -5.00 -7.96 71.51
CA CYS A 48 -4.78 -9.16 70.71
C CYS A 48 -5.84 -9.32 69.61
N GLU A 49 -7.12 -9.05 69.90
CA GLU A 49 -8.20 -9.08 68.91
C GLU A 49 -8.03 -8.02 67.82
N LEU A 50 -7.72 -6.76 68.20
CA LEU A 50 -7.45 -5.69 67.23
C LEU A 50 -6.28 -6.03 66.31
N LYS A 51 -5.19 -6.59 66.85
CA LYS A 51 -4.04 -7.05 66.05
C LYS A 51 -4.41 -8.21 65.12
N ARG A 52 -5.29 -9.13 65.53
CA ARG A 52 -5.77 -10.22 64.66
C ARG A 52 -6.63 -9.67 63.53
N ALA A 53 -7.56 -8.77 63.85
CA ALA A 53 -8.42 -8.12 62.86
C ALA A 53 -7.62 -7.27 61.85
N GLU A 54 -6.58 -6.57 62.31
CA GLU A 54 -5.67 -5.82 61.43
C GLU A 54 -4.91 -6.73 60.46
N LYS A 55 -4.32 -7.83 60.98
CA LYS A 55 -3.65 -8.83 60.15
C LYS A 55 -4.59 -9.47 59.13
N GLU A 56 -5.82 -9.78 59.52
CA GLU A 56 -6.83 -10.32 58.61
C GLU A 56 -7.16 -9.33 57.49
N ARG A 57 -7.34 -8.05 57.82
CA ARG A 57 -7.55 -6.98 56.82
C ARG A 57 -6.35 -6.81 55.89
N GLU A 58 -5.13 -6.96 56.38
CA GLU A 58 -3.92 -6.95 55.54
C GLU A 58 -3.88 -8.14 54.58
N VAL A 59 -4.19 -9.35 55.06
CA VAL A 59 -4.25 -10.55 54.21
C VAL A 59 -5.31 -10.39 53.12
N ILE A 60 -6.49 -9.87 53.45
CA ILE A 60 -7.56 -9.60 52.48
C ILE A 60 -7.10 -8.55 51.44
N ARG A 61 -6.50 -7.44 51.87
CA ARG A 61 -5.97 -6.40 50.96
C ARG A 61 -4.87 -6.96 50.05
N ALA A 62 -3.96 -7.76 50.59
CA ALA A 62 -2.88 -8.38 49.82
C ALA A 62 -3.42 -9.35 48.76
N ARG A 63 -4.43 -10.17 49.10
CA ARG A 63 -5.11 -11.06 48.15
C ARG A 63 -5.80 -10.27 47.04
N ALA A 64 -6.58 -9.25 47.39
CA ALA A 64 -7.26 -8.40 46.40
C ALA A 64 -6.27 -7.70 45.46
N GLN A 65 -5.12 -7.22 45.98
CA GLN A 65 -4.06 -6.64 45.15
C GLN A 65 -3.39 -7.68 44.24
N ALA A 66 -3.17 -8.90 44.72
CA ALA A 66 -2.60 -9.98 43.90
C ALA A 66 -3.55 -10.37 42.77
N GLU A 67 -4.83 -10.57 43.05
CA GLU A 67 -5.87 -10.85 42.06
C GLU A 67 -5.99 -9.73 41.02
N TRP A 68 -5.98 -8.47 41.47
CA TRP A 68 -5.98 -7.31 40.58
C TRP A 68 -4.76 -7.29 39.65
N LYS A 69 -3.56 -7.53 40.20
CA LYS A 69 -2.32 -7.59 39.41
C LYS A 69 -2.36 -8.70 38.37
N GLU A 70 -2.83 -9.89 38.73
CA GLU A 70 -2.95 -11.01 37.78
C GLU A 70 -3.99 -10.73 36.71
N LYS A 71 -5.12 -10.10 37.06
CA LYS A 71 -6.12 -9.64 36.09
C LYS A 71 -5.53 -8.63 35.10
N CYS A 72 -4.85 -7.59 35.60
CA CYS A 72 -4.20 -6.60 34.74
C CYS A 72 -3.11 -7.23 33.83
N LYS A 73 -2.32 -8.18 34.36
CA LYS A 73 -1.33 -8.90 33.54
C LYS A 73 -2.00 -9.70 32.42
N ARG A 74 -3.11 -10.39 32.72
CA ARG A 74 -3.86 -11.17 31.73
C ARG A 74 -4.45 -10.28 30.63
N GLU A 75 -5.07 -9.18 31.01
CA GLU A 75 -5.64 -8.20 30.06
C GLU A 75 -4.54 -7.57 29.19
N ASN A 76 -3.42 -7.18 29.80
CA ASN A 76 -2.27 -6.65 29.06
C ASN A 76 -1.69 -7.69 28.08
N LYS A 77 -1.59 -8.95 28.50
CA LYS A 77 -1.15 -10.03 27.60
C LYS A 77 -2.06 -10.18 26.39
N ILE A 78 -3.38 -10.19 26.58
CA ILE A 78 -4.36 -10.26 25.48
C ILE A 78 -4.21 -9.06 24.55
N TYR A 79 -4.10 -7.85 25.11
CA TYR A 79 -3.91 -6.63 24.33
C TYR A 79 -2.63 -6.65 23.49
N MET A 80 -1.52 -7.13 24.06
CA MET A 80 -0.24 -7.25 23.34
C MET A 80 -0.31 -8.29 22.22
N GLU A 81 -0.97 -9.43 22.44
CA GLU A 81 -1.18 -10.45 21.42
C GLU A 81 -2.07 -9.93 20.27
N GLU A 82 -3.16 -9.23 20.59
CA GLU A 82 -4.03 -8.62 19.59
C GLU A 82 -3.31 -7.56 18.77
N LYS A 83 -2.55 -6.68 19.43
CA LYS A 83 -1.73 -5.67 18.76
C LYS A 83 -0.69 -6.31 17.83
N ALA A 84 0.00 -7.35 18.28
CA ALA A 84 0.96 -8.08 17.46
C ALA A 84 0.30 -8.76 16.25
N ARG A 85 -0.94 -9.27 16.39
CA ARG A 85 -1.70 -9.83 15.27
C ARG A 85 -2.10 -8.77 14.25
N LEU A 86 -2.54 -7.59 14.69
CA LEU A 86 -2.88 -6.48 13.81
C LEU A 86 -1.65 -5.97 13.04
N GLU A 87 -0.52 -5.77 13.73
CA GLU A 87 0.74 -5.35 13.10
C GLU A 87 1.30 -6.40 12.12
N ALA A 88 1.08 -7.69 12.38
CA ALA A 88 1.43 -8.75 11.44
C ALA A 88 0.54 -8.71 10.18
N ALA A 89 -0.77 -8.55 10.36
CA ALA A 89 -1.72 -8.47 9.25
C ALA A 89 -1.50 -7.22 8.38
N GLU A 90 -1.18 -6.08 8.99
CA GLU A 90 -0.87 -4.84 8.26
C GLU A 90 0.41 -4.99 7.41
N ARG A 91 1.47 -5.60 7.97
CA ARG A 91 2.69 -5.89 7.21
C ARG A 91 2.46 -6.84 6.04
N GLU A 92 1.64 -7.87 6.22
CA GLU A 92 1.28 -8.80 5.14
C GLU A 92 0.48 -8.09 4.04
N GLU A 93 -0.47 -7.21 4.40
CA GLU A 93 -1.23 -6.43 3.42
C GLU A 93 -0.34 -5.43 2.68
N GLU A 94 0.58 -4.75 3.37
CA GLU A 94 1.53 -3.84 2.74
C GLU A 94 2.45 -4.58 1.75
N GLU A 95 2.95 -5.75 2.13
CA GLU A 95 3.76 -6.60 1.24
C GLU A 95 2.95 -7.05 0.02
N ARG A 96 1.69 -7.45 0.20
CA ARG A 96 0.80 -7.80 -0.91
C ARG A 96 0.61 -6.63 -1.87
N ARG A 97 0.29 -5.43 -1.34
CA ARG A 97 0.14 -4.20 -2.13
C ARG A 97 1.43 -3.81 -2.84
N ARG A 98 2.60 -4.07 -2.25
CA ARG A 98 3.90 -3.83 -2.88
C ARG A 98 4.11 -4.79 -4.05
N ARG A 99 3.87 -6.09 -3.86
CA ARG A 99 3.99 -7.11 -4.92
C ARG A 99 3.05 -6.83 -6.09
N GLU A 100 1.80 -6.46 -5.82
CA GLU A 100 0.82 -6.07 -6.85
C GLU A 100 1.29 -4.85 -7.66
N ARG A 101 1.85 -3.82 -7.00
CA ARG A 101 2.41 -2.64 -7.68
C ARG A 101 3.62 -2.99 -8.54
N GLU A 102 4.53 -3.82 -8.03
CA GLU A 102 5.70 -4.28 -8.78
C GLU A 102 5.29 -5.12 -10.01
N GLU A 103 4.30 -6.00 -9.87
CA GLU A 103 3.76 -6.79 -10.98
C GLU A 103 3.04 -5.91 -12.01
N GLN A 104 2.24 -4.94 -11.56
CA GLN A 104 1.57 -4.00 -12.46
C GLN A 104 2.58 -3.16 -13.25
N GLN A 105 3.64 -2.68 -12.59
CA GLN A 105 4.72 -1.98 -13.28
C GLN A 105 5.44 -2.87 -14.28
N ARG A 106 5.70 -4.14 -13.94
CA ARG A 106 6.30 -5.12 -14.85
C ARG A 106 5.42 -5.32 -16.09
N ARG A 107 4.10 -5.53 -15.91
CA ARG A 107 3.15 -5.68 -17.01
C ARG A 107 3.09 -4.43 -17.90
N GLN A 108 3.13 -3.23 -17.32
CA GLN A 108 3.18 -1.98 -18.08
C GLN A 108 4.46 -1.84 -18.90
N ARG A 109 5.61 -2.21 -18.34
CA ARG A 109 6.91 -2.20 -19.05
C ARG A 109 6.91 -3.20 -20.20
N GLU A 110 6.46 -4.43 -19.96
CA GLU A 110 6.35 -5.46 -20.99
C GLU A 110 5.38 -5.05 -22.11
N ALA A 111 4.24 -4.42 -21.78
CA ALA A 111 3.30 -3.91 -22.77
C ALA A 111 3.90 -2.76 -23.59
N ALA A 112 4.56 -1.81 -22.94
CA ALA A 112 5.23 -0.70 -23.62
C ALA A 112 6.37 -1.17 -24.52
N GLU A 113 7.12 -2.21 -24.10
CA GLU A 113 8.16 -2.82 -24.93
C GLU A 113 7.58 -3.52 -26.16
N ARG A 114 6.50 -4.31 -25.99
CA ARG A 114 5.79 -4.92 -27.12
C ARG A 114 5.27 -3.88 -28.09
N ASP A 115 4.68 -2.80 -27.59
CA ASP A 115 4.19 -1.69 -28.42
C ASP A 115 5.35 -0.99 -29.15
N ARG A 116 6.50 -0.82 -28.49
CA ARG A 116 7.70 -0.25 -29.11
C ARG A 116 8.22 -1.15 -30.22
N LEU A 117 8.33 -2.47 -29.98
CA LEU A 117 8.76 -3.45 -30.98
C LEU A 117 7.79 -3.53 -32.15
N ALA A 118 6.48 -3.48 -31.88
CA ALA A 118 5.44 -3.49 -32.90
C ALA A 118 5.42 -2.22 -33.78
N LYS A 119 6.02 -1.12 -33.32
CA LYS A 119 6.18 0.13 -34.09
C LYS A 119 7.53 0.21 -34.82
N MET A 120 8.48 -0.67 -34.50
CA MET A 120 9.80 -0.62 -35.09
C MET A 120 9.73 -1.09 -36.55
N PRO A 121 10.31 -0.36 -37.50
CA PRO A 121 10.30 -0.78 -38.90
C PRO A 121 11.10 -2.07 -39.07
N TRP A 122 10.63 -2.97 -39.92
CA TRP A 122 11.38 -4.18 -40.29
C TRP A 122 12.06 -4.02 -41.64
N THR A 123 13.18 -4.69 -41.82
CA THR A 123 13.90 -4.71 -43.10
C THR A 123 13.02 -5.31 -44.18
N CYS A 124 12.95 -4.67 -45.35
CA CYS A 124 12.19 -5.19 -46.49
C CYS A 124 12.77 -6.53 -46.94
N GLY A 125 11.97 -7.60 -46.91
CA GLY A 125 12.41 -8.93 -47.35
C GLY A 125 12.76 -8.99 -48.85
N THR A 126 12.12 -8.16 -49.67
CA THR A 126 12.31 -8.12 -51.13
C THR A 126 13.65 -7.51 -51.54
N CYS A 127 14.14 -6.48 -50.84
CA CYS A 127 15.41 -5.80 -51.16
C CYS A 127 16.48 -5.92 -50.07
N GLN A 128 16.19 -6.66 -48.99
CA GLN A 128 17.05 -6.90 -47.84
C GLN A 128 17.60 -5.62 -47.18
N GLY A 129 16.80 -4.55 -47.12
CA GLY A 129 17.25 -3.28 -46.55
C GLY A 129 17.91 -2.31 -47.52
N SER A 130 18.19 -2.70 -48.77
CA SER A 130 18.92 -1.84 -49.71
C SER A 130 18.09 -0.67 -50.27
N GLY A 131 16.76 -0.82 -50.30
CA GLY A 131 15.85 0.12 -50.97
C GLY A 131 15.93 0.10 -52.50
N ARG A 132 16.84 -0.68 -53.09
CA ARG A 132 17.03 -0.74 -54.55
C ARG A 132 16.35 -1.98 -55.11
N CYS A 133 15.90 -1.90 -56.36
CA CYS A 133 15.39 -3.07 -57.06
C CYS A 133 16.53 -4.11 -57.23
N ILE A 134 16.35 -5.32 -56.69
CA ILE A 134 17.38 -6.38 -56.75
C ILE A 134 17.70 -6.75 -58.19
N GLN A 135 16.69 -6.77 -59.07
CA GLN A 135 16.92 -7.23 -60.43
C GLN A 135 17.87 -6.27 -61.18
N CYS A 136 17.59 -4.94 -61.17
CA CYS A 136 18.38 -3.97 -61.95
C CYS A 136 19.48 -3.26 -61.14
N GLY A 137 19.66 -3.63 -59.86
CA GLY A 137 20.62 -3.00 -58.96
C GLY A 137 20.35 -1.51 -58.66
N GLY A 138 19.14 -1.04 -58.93
CA GLY A 138 18.75 0.37 -58.77
C GLY A 138 18.87 1.24 -60.02
N SER A 139 19.31 0.68 -61.14
CA SER A 139 19.46 1.46 -62.40
C SER A 139 18.14 1.74 -63.12
N GLY A 140 17.09 0.95 -62.85
CA GLY A 140 15.81 1.01 -63.56
C GLY A 140 15.85 0.46 -64.99
N LEU A 141 17.02 -0.02 -65.45
CA LEU A 141 17.27 -0.44 -66.82
C LEU A 141 17.95 -1.82 -66.86
N PHE A 142 17.74 -2.55 -67.95
CA PHE A 142 18.47 -3.75 -68.32
C PHE A 142 18.92 -3.70 -69.75
N ASP A 143 20.10 -4.24 -70.02
CA ASP A 143 20.56 -4.42 -71.39
C ASP A 143 20.05 -5.75 -71.94
N SER A 144 19.06 -5.68 -72.82
CA SER A 144 18.59 -6.84 -73.58
C SER A 144 19.37 -6.93 -74.90
N THR A 145 19.84 -8.13 -75.22
CA THR A 145 20.53 -8.41 -76.49
C THR A 145 19.54 -8.99 -77.49
N PHE A 146 19.27 -8.27 -78.57
CA PHE A 146 18.41 -8.71 -79.66
C PHE A 146 19.27 -9.29 -80.79
N LEU A 147 19.14 -10.59 -81.03
CA LEU A 147 19.89 -11.28 -82.07
C LEU A 147 19.23 -11.06 -83.45
N ALA A 148 20.04 -10.77 -84.46
CA ALA A 148 19.58 -10.71 -85.84
C ALA A 148 19.38 -12.13 -86.39
N PRO A 149 18.26 -12.42 -87.06
CA PRO A 149 18.02 -13.75 -87.63
C PRO A 149 18.96 -14.09 -88.79
N GLN A 150 19.44 -13.08 -89.54
CA GLN A 150 20.39 -13.21 -90.65
C GLN A 150 21.33 -11.99 -90.66
N VAL A 151 22.59 -12.20 -91.09
CA VAL A 151 23.64 -11.17 -91.13
C VAL A 151 23.60 -10.44 -92.47
N ASP A 152 22.42 -9.94 -92.83
CA ASP A 152 22.20 -9.29 -94.12
C ASP A 152 22.18 -7.78 -93.90
N SER A 153 22.99 -7.03 -94.66
CA SER A 153 23.17 -5.58 -94.50
C SER A 153 21.93 -4.72 -94.81
N ASN A 154 20.79 -5.35 -95.14
CA ASN A 154 19.54 -4.69 -95.55
C ASN A 154 18.38 -4.81 -94.54
N GLY A 155 18.64 -5.31 -93.33
CA GLY A 155 17.62 -5.35 -92.28
C GLY A 155 17.22 -3.94 -91.80
N ARG A 156 15.96 -3.54 -92.00
CA ARG A 156 15.39 -2.28 -91.45
C ARG A 156 15.22 -2.28 -89.93
N LEU A 157 15.43 -3.42 -89.28
CA LEU A 157 15.26 -3.58 -87.84
C LEU A 157 16.58 -3.32 -87.13
N GLU A 158 16.52 -2.57 -86.03
CA GLU A 158 17.67 -2.29 -85.18
C GLU A 158 17.94 -3.48 -84.24
N PHE A 159 19.00 -4.25 -84.53
CA PHE A 159 19.49 -5.37 -83.72
C PHE A 159 20.65 -4.94 -82.80
N GLY A 160 21.00 -5.76 -81.81
CA GLY A 160 22.10 -5.48 -80.86
C GLY A 160 21.63 -5.31 -79.41
N ARG A 161 22.49 -4.71 -78.57
CA ARG A 161 22.17 -4.42 -77.17
C ARG A 161 21.36 -3.14 -77.08
N LYS A 162 20.20 -3.22 -76.43
CA LYS A 162 19.36 -2.05 -76.16
C LYS A 162 18.93 -2.02 -74.71
N PRO A 163 18.94 -0.83 -74.08
CA PRO A 163 18.37 -0.67 -72.76
C PRO A 163 16.85 -0.93 -72.83
N GLN A 164 16.34 -1.63 -71.83
CA GLN A 164 14.94 -1.92 -71.61
C GLN A 164 14.58 -1.52 -70.18
N GLY A 165 13.35 -1.03 -69.97
CA GLY A 165 12.87 -0.74 -68.62
C GLY A 165 12.77 -2.00 -67.76
N CYS A 166 13.18 -1.91 -66.49
CA CYS A 166 13.06 -3.00 -65.53
C CYS A 166 11.60 -3.23 -65.11
N ALA A 167 11.02 -4.35 -65.55
CA ALA A 167 9.63 -4.71 -65.23
C ALA A 167 9.35 -4.86 -63.72
N ALA A 168 10.36 -5.28 -62.93
CA ALA A 168 10.21 -5.45 -61.49
C ALA A 168 10.12 -4.13 -60.69
N CYS A 169 10.43 -2.98 -61.30
CA CYS A 169 10.26 -1.66 -60.69
C CYS A 169 9.49 -0.72 -61.62
N CYS A 170 8.42 -1.24 -62.21
CA CYS A 170 7.45 -0.50 -63.03
C CYS A 170 8.00 0.08 -64.35
N GLY A 171 9.15 -0.40 -64.82
CA GLY A 171 9.68 -0.07 -66.15
C GLY A 171 9.07 -0.93 -67.25
N PHE A 172 9.06 -0.43 -68.48
CA PHE A 172 8.58 -1.19 -69.64
C PHE A 172 9.56 -1.09 -70.80
N GLY A 173 9.76 -2.22 -71.47
CA GLY A 173 10.56 -2.31 -72.67
C GLY A 173 9.94 -1.58 -73.86
N SER A 174 10.78 -1.20 -74.82
CA SER A 174 10.36 -0.68 -76.13
C SER A 174 9.70 -1.81 -76.92
N GLY A 175 8.37 -1.82 -76.94
CA GLY A 175 7.55 -2.87 -77.57
C GLY A 175 6.17 -2.37 -77.99
N ILE A 176 5.19 -3.28 -78.11
CA ILE A 176 3.85 -3.04 -78.70
C ILE A 176 3.09 -1.86 -78.05
N ARG A 177 3.40 -1.50 -76.79
CA ARG A 177 2.76 -0.39 -76.06
C ARG A 177 3.39 0.99 -76.26
N GLY A 178 4.45 1.15 -77.06
CA GLY A 178 5.03 2.46 -77.41
C GLY A 178 6.42 2.73 -76.82
N ARG A 179 6.67 4.00 -76.41
CA ARG A 179 7.98 4.51 -75.96
C ARG A 179 8.51 3.74 -74.73
N MET A 180 9.80 3.43 -74.72
CA MET A 180 10.48 2.82 -73.57
C MET A 180 10.33 3.73 -72.34
N GLN A 181 9.95 3.14 -71.21
CA GLN A 181 9.90 3.84 -69.93
C GLN A 181 10.92 3.20 -68.97
N PRO A 182 11.93 3.94 -68.48
CA PRO A 182 12.82 3.42 -67.44
C PRO A 182 12.00 3.09 -66.19
N GLY A 183 12.38 2.02 -65.50
CA GLY A 183 11.82 1.73 -64.18
C GLY A 183 12.32 2.73 -63.13
N THR A 184 11.69 2.73 -61.96
CA THR A 184 12.05 3.67 -60.87
C THR A 184 13.42 3.34 -60.25
N GLY A 185 13.92 2.12 -60.42
CA GLY A 185 15.11 1.60 -59.72
C GLY A 185 14.88 1.36 -58.23
N GLN A 186 13.74 1.77 -57.67
CA GLN A 186 13.40 1.60 -56.27
C GLN A 186 12.70 0.24 -56.06
N CYS A 187 12.83 -0.30 -54.85
CA CYS A 187 12.10 -1.51 -54.49
C CYS A 187 10.61 -1.19 -54.32
N ASP A 188 9.76 -1.79 -55.16
CA ASP A 188 8.30 -1.63 -55.17
C ASP A 188 7.63 -1.99 -53.83
N SER A 189 8.18 -2.96 -53.09
CA SER A 189 7.59 -3.38 -51.81
C SER A 189 7.80 -2.39 -50.66
N CYS A 190 8.76 -1.47 -50.76
CA CYS A 190 9.08 -0.51 -49.69
C CYS A 190 9.28 0.92 -50.21
N ASP A 191 8.89 1.18 -51.46
CA ASP A 191 9.02 2.47 -52.15
C ASP A 191 10.41 3.10 -52.02
N GLY A 192 11.46 2.27 -52.03
CA GLY A 192 12.84 2.74 -51.96
C GLY A 192 13.40 2.98 -50.55
N HIS A 193 12.60 2.84 -49.49
CA HIS A 193 13.05 3.09 -48.12
C HIS A 193 13.96 2.00 -47.53
N GLY A 194 13.90 0.78 -48.07
CA GLY A 194 14.62 -0.38 -47.55
C GLY A 194 14.00 -0.98 -46.28
N MET A 195 13.14 -0.24 -45.59
CA MET A 195 12.40 -0.70 -44.42
C MET A 195 10.90 -0.54 -44.64
N ILE A 196 10.12 -1.44 -44.06
CA ILE A 196 8.67 -1.43 -44.10
C ILE A 196 8.18 -1.06 -42.70
N TRP A 197 7.34 -0.03 -42.64
CA TRP A 197 6.71 0.40 -41.42
C TRP A 197 5.44 -0.43 -41.19
N PRO A 198 5.25 -1.02 -39.98
CA PRO A 198 4.02 -1.70 -39.63
C PRO A 198 2.83 -0.76 -39.82
N GLN A 199 1.81 -1.18 -40.57
CA GLN A 199 0.59 -0.40 -40.69
C GLN A 199 -0.14 -0.42 -39.34
N LEU A 200 -0.02 0.66 -38.59
CA LEU A 200 -0.76 0.83 -37.34
C LEU A 200 -2.24 0.90 -37.71
N VAL A 201 -3.00 -0.11 -37.28
CA VAL A 201 -4.44 -0.26 -37.55
C VAL A 201 -5.27 0.97 -37.10
N GLN A 202 -4.67 1.85 -36.31
CA GLN A 202 -5.29 3.04 -35.72
C GLN A 202 -5.59 4.17 -36.72
N ASP A 203 -4.99 4.19 -37.91
CA ASP A 203 -5.21 5.30 -38.86
C ASP A 203 -6.42 5.11 -39.77
N LYS A 204 -7.11 3.97 -39.68
CA LYS A 204 -8.49 3.86 -40.19
C LYS A 204 -9.44 4.34 -39.11
N ALA A 205 -9.27 5.59 -38.66
CA ALA A 205 -10.44 6.33 -38.21
C ALA A 205 -11.47 6.13 -39.33
N PRO A 206 -12.67 5.57 -39.06
CA PRO A 206 -13.70 5.55 -40.08
C PRO A 206 -13.76 7.00 -40.52
N HIS A 207 -13.48 7.26 -41.79
CA HIS A 207 -13.74 8.53 -42.41
C HIS A 207 -15.23 8.73 -42.10
N ARG A 208 -15.53 9.41 -40.99
CA ARG A 208 -16.84 9.96 -40.72
C ARG A 208 -16.93 10.91 -41.88
N ARG A 209 -17.53 10.42 -42.97
CA ARG A 209 -18.04 11.27 -44.03
C ARG A 209 -18.72 12.37 -43.24
N ALA A 210 -18.23 13.58 -43.39
CA ALA A 210 -18.83 14.78 -42.83
C ALA A 210 -20.26 14.80 -43.38
N ALA A 211 -21.16 14.06 -42.74
CA ALA A 211 -22.57 14.09 -42.98
C ALA A 211 -22.99 15.39 -42.33
N GLY A 212 -22.99 16.44 -43.17
CA GLY A 212 -23.66 17.71 -42.98
C GLY A 212 -23.90 18.11 -41.53
N ASP A 213 -22.92 18.80 -40.94
CA ASP A 213 -23.14 19.74 -39.85
C ASP A 213 -23.84 21.00 -40.42
N SER A 214 -25.03 20.79 -40.98
CA SER A 214 -25.94 21.82 -41.48
C SER A 214 -27.20 21.83 -40.63
N ASN A 215 -27.05 21.82 -39.31
CA ASN A 215 -28.13 22.23 -38.41
C ASN A 215 -27.59 22.90 -37.15
N ARG A 216 -26.65 23.84 -37.34
CA ARG A 216 -26.32 24.86 -36.36
C ARG A 216 -27.30 26.01 -36.49
N ASP A 217 -28.57 25.75 -36.18
CA ASP A 217 -29.51 26.82 -35.94
C ASP A 217 -30.50 26.45 -34.83
N SER A 218 -30.61 27.39 -33.89
CA SER A 218 -31.72 27.57 -32.95
C SER A 218 -31.81 26.70 -31.68
N ARG A 219 -31.56 27.41 -30.55
CA ARG A 219 -32.14 27.34 -29.18
C ARG A 219 -31.08 26.97 -28.12
N LYS A 220 -30.47 27.91 -27.38
CA LYS A 220 -31.03 29.04 -26.61
C LYS A 220 -32.11 28.58 -25.61
N SER A 221 -31.68 28.20 -24.40
CA SER A 221 -32.41 28.47 -23.15
C SER A 221 -31.51 28.12 -21.94
N SER A 222 -30.87 29.13 -21.32
CA SER A 222 -31.18 29.69 -19.98
C SER A 222 -30.84 28.74 -18.81
N HIS A 223 -29.84 29.08 -17.98
CA HIS A 223 -30.02 29.62 -16.62
C HIS A 223 -30.88 28.71 -15.71
N SER A 224 -30.40 28.14 -14.61
CA SER A 224 -30.12 28.85 -13.35
C SER A 224 -29.48 27.87 -12.36
N SER A 225 -28.24 28.07 -11.92
CA SER A 225 -27.87 28.48 -10.54
C SER A 225 -28.89 28.18 -9.45
N VAL A 226 -28.53 27.35 -8.47
CA VAL A 226 -28.34 27.78 -7.07
C VAL A 226 -27.57 26.74 -6.26
N VAL A 227 -26.63 27.27 -5.50
CA VAL A 227 -25.83 26.70 -4.43
C VAL A 227 -26.69 26.52 -3.17
N ALA A 228 -26.55 25.44 -2.42
CA ALA A 228 -26.94 25.40 -1.02
C ALA A 228 -26.03 24.47 -0.22
N THR A 229 -25.23 25.11 0.61
CA THR A 229 -24.45 24.61 1.74
C THR A 229 -25.33 23.99 2.83
N SER A 230 -24.87 22.93 3.49
CA SER A 230 -24.73 22.78 4.96
C SER A 230 -24.08 21.44 5.28
#